data_AF-A0A2D4IX39-F1
#
_entry.id   AF-A0A2D4IX39-F1
#
_cell.length_a   1.000
_cell.length_b   1.000
_cell.length_c   1.000
_cell.angle_alpha   90.00
_cell.angle_beta   90.00
_cell.angle_gamma   90.00
#
_symmetry.space_group_name_H-M   'P 1'
#
loop_
_entity.id
_entity.type
_entity.pdbx_description
1 polymer ?
#
loop_
_entity_poly.entity_id
_entity_poly.type
_entity_poly.pdbx_seq_one_letter_code
_entity_poly.pdbx_strand_id
1 'polypeptide(L)'
;MPIREDSCLLAFIDLTAAFDLVNREVLWSELTSLKTEPRLLAFIKALYTSTCLRVRYGVNGALTNRICTNKGIRQGCILAPLLFNLYINDLPGLMKLSLAYVP
;
A
#
# COMPACT_ATOMS: atom_id res chain seq x y z
N MET A 1 30.45 4.90 -23.46
CA MET A 1 30.13 3.70 -24.27
C MET A 1 28.72 3.92 -24.83
N PRO A 2 28.51 4.01 -26.16
CA PRO A 2 27.20 4.36 -26.68
C PRO A 2 26.27 3.14 -26.61
N ILE A 3 25.04 3.37 -26.16
CA ILE A 3 23.99 2.34 -26.04
C ILE A 3 23.48 2.05 -27.47
N ARG A 4 23.51 0.78 -27.90
CA ARG A 4 22.98 0.33 -29.21
C ARG A 4 21.45 0.44 -29.21
N GLU A 5 20.85 0.79 -30.34
CA GLU A 5 19.39 0.97 -30.49
C GLU A 5 18.56 -0.30 -30.19
N ASP A 6 19.20 -1.49 -30.13
CA ASP A 6 18.57 -2.78 -29.75
C ASP A 6 18.77 -3.16 -28.27
N SER A 7 19.07 -2.21 -27.38
CA SER A 7 19.35 -2.51 -25.97
C SER A 7 18.08 -2.64 -25.14
N CYS A 8 17.78 -3.85 -24.63
CA CYS A 8 16.72 -4.07 -23.66
C CYS A 8 17.24 -3.86 -22.23
N LEU A 9 16.66 -2.90 -21.50
CA LEU A 9 16.93 -2.66 -20.09
C LEU A 9 15.77 -3.18 -19.25
N LEU A 10 16.09 -3.96 -18.21
CA LEU A 10 15.12 -4.53 -17.28
C LEU A 10 15.43 -4.08 -15.86
N ALA A 11 14.42 -3.61 -15.15
CA ALA A 11 14.50 -3.23 -13.75
C ALA A 11 13.46 -4.02 -12.94
N PHE A 12 13.93 -4.68 -11.87
CA PHE A 12 13.07 -5.33 -10.90
C PHE A 12 12.94 -4.44 -9.67
N ILE A 13 11.70 -4.17 -9.25
CA ILE A 13 11.40 -3.31 -8.11
C ILE A 13 10.66 -4.15 -7.08
N ASP A 14 11.24 -4.25 -5.88
CA ASP A 14 10.59 -4.88 -4.72
C ASP A 14 10.26 -3.81 -3.67
N LEU A 15 9.02 -3.85 -3.18
CA LEU A 15 8.51 -2.85 -2.24
C LEU A 15 8.66 -3.37 -0.80
N THR A 16 9.53 -2.72 -0.03
CA THR A 16 9.71 -3.06 1.39
C THR A 16 8.42 -2.87 2.17
N ALA A 17 7.97 -3.89 2.89
CA ALA A 17 6.82 -3.84 3.79
C ALA A 17 5.57 -3.20 3.15
N ALA A 18 5.28 -3.59 1.90
CA ALA A 18 4.29 -2.96 1.03
C ALA A 18 2.91 -2.72 1.71
N PHE A 19 2.40 -3.72 2.43
CA PHE A 19 1.13 -3.61 3.14
C PHE A 19 1.20 -2.74 4.40
N ASP A 20 2.31 -2.76 5.14
CA ASP A 20 2.46 -2.06 6.40
C ASP A 20 2.76 -0.56 6.22
N LEU A 21 3.24 -0.19 5.03
CA LEU A 21 3.61 1.19 4.68
C LEU A 21 2.53 1.96 3.90
N VAL A 22 1.40 1.33 3.55
CA VAL A 22 0.30 2.02 2.85
C VAL A 22 -0.12 3.29 3.59
N ASN A 23 -0.05 4.44 2.92
CA ASN A 23 -0.59 5.68 3.45
C ASN A 23 -2.12 5.67 3.33
N ARG A 24 -2.80 5.64 4.48
CA ARG A 24 -4.26 5.55 4.55
C ARG A 24 -4.96 6.76 3.95
N GLU A 25 -4.44 7.97 4.13
CA GLU A 25 -5.07 9.18 3.58
C GLU A 25 -5.05 9.19 2.05
N VAL A 26 -3.93 8.76 1.45
CA VAL A 26 -3.84 8.58 0.00
C VAL A 26 -4.81 7.51 -0.47
N LEU A 27 -4.86 6.35 0.20
CA LEU A 27 -5.85 5.31 -0.12
C LEU A 27 -7.30 5.82 -0.01
N TRP A 28 -7.62 6.65 0.99
CA TRP A 28 -8.94 7.25 1.13
C TRP A 28 -9.26 8.22 -0.01
N SER A 29 -8.26 9.00 -0.43
CA SER A 29 -8.36 9.88 -1.59
C SER A 29 -8.66 9.07 -2.86
N GLU A 30 -7.95 7.97 -3.08
CA GLU A 30 -8.19 7.09 -4.24
C GLU A 30 -9.58 6.44 -4.23
N LEU A 31 -10.03 5.93 -3.08
CA LEU A 31 -11.39 5.38 -3.02
C LEU A 31 -12.46 6.46 -3.26
N THR A 32 -12.18 7.70 -2.87
CA THR A 32 -13.08 8.84 -3.11
C THR A 32 -13.07 9.24 -4.59
N SER A 33 -11.90 9.26 -5.25
CA SER A 33 -11.76 9.57 -6.67
C SER A 33 -12.51 8.56 -7.56
N LEU A 34 -12.52 7.29 -7.15
CA LEU A 34 -13.28 6.20 -7.77
C LEU A 34 -14.79 6.26 -7.51
N LYS A 35 -15.29 7.29 -6.83
CA LYS A 35 -16.71 7.47 -6.48
C LYS A 35 -17.28 6.28 -5.69
N THR A 36 -16.47 5.69 -4.80
CA THR A 36 -16.92 4.63 -3.88
C THR A 36 -18.12 5.13 -3.07
N GLU A 37 -19.12 4.27 -2.91
CA GLU A 37 -20.33 4.62 -2.16
C GLU A 37 -19.95 5.08 -0.72
N PRO A 38 -20.50 6.19 -0.22
CA PRO A 38 -20.04 6.80 1.03
C PRO A 38 -20.11 5.90 2.25
N ARG A 39 -21.14 5.05 2.38
CA ARG A 39 -21.25 4.11 3.52
C ARG A 39 -20.20 3.01 3.44
N LEU A 40 -19.91 2.49 2.25
CA LEU A 40 -18.83 1.54 2.02
C LEU A 40 -17.47 2.16 2.35
N LEU A 41 -17.21 3.39 1.90
CA LEU A 41 -15.98 4.11 2.24
C LEU A 41 -15.85 4.33 3.75
N ALA A 42 -16.93 4.73 4.43
CA ALA A 42 -16.94 4.90 5.88
C ALA A 42 -16.70 3.57 6.61
N PHE A 43 -17.30 2.48 6.13
CA PHE A 43 -17.07 1.13 6.65
C PHE A 43 -15.60 0.71 6.50
N ILE A 44 -15.01 0.91 5.31
CA ILE A 44 -13.59 0.62 5.08
C ILE A 44 -12.72 1.47 6.00
N LYS A 45 -12.95 2.79 6.12
CA LYS A 45 -12.20 3.64 7.04
C LYS A 45 -12.30 3.14 8.48
N ALA A 46 -13.51 2.81 8.94
CA ALA A 46 -13.75 2.28 10.29
C ALA A 46 -13.00 0.98 10.57
N LEU A 47 -12.82 0.11 9.57
CA LEU A 47 -11.98 -1.09 9.69
C LEU A 47 -10.51 -0.78 10.00
N TYR A 48 -10.03 0.42 9.67
CA TYR A 48 -8.63 0.80 9.87
C TYR A 48 -8.42 1.92 10.92
N THR A 49 -9.48 2.53 11.44
CA THR A 49 -9.40 3.50 12.54
C THR A 49 -8.85 2.86 13.81
N SER A 50 -7.93 3.55 14.49
CA SER A 50 -7.35 3.11 15.78
C SER A 50 -6.79 1.68 15.75
N THR A 51 -6.23 1.26 14.60
CA THR A 51 -5.70 -0.09 14.42
C THR A 51 -4.55 -0.33 15.39
N CYS A 52 -4.72 -1.34 16.25
CA CYS A 52 -3.64 -1.84 17.09
C CYS A 52 -3.55 -3.36 16.98
N LEU A 53 -2.34 -3.88 17.01
CA LEU A 53 -2.00 -5.28 16.86
C LEU A 53 -1.11 -5.76 18.00
N ARG A 54 -1.15 -7.07 18.24
CA ARG A 54 -0.21 -7.80 19.10
C ARG A 54 0.20 -9.04 18.34
N VAL A 55 1.49 -9.36 18.37
CA VAL A 55 2.02 -10.55 17.73
C VAL A 55 2.08 -11.65 18.77
N ARG A 56 1.61 -12.85 18.38
CA ARG A 56 1.74 -14.05 19.20
C ARG A 56 3.05 -14.75 18.86
N TYR A 57 3.85 -15.09 19.86
CA TYR A 57 5.17 -15.69 19.68
C TYR A 57 5.49 -16.73 20.75
N GLY A 58 6.48 -17.58 20.45
CA GLY A 58 6.92 -18.67 21.32
C GLY A 58 5.93 -19.84 21.38
N VAL A 59 6.40 -20.96 21.92
CA VAL A 59 5.64 -22.22 22.00
C VAL A 59 4.41 -22.08 22.91
N ASN A 60 4.48 -21.19 23.91
CA ASN A 60 3.40 -20.93 24.86
C ASN A 60 2.43 -19.83 24.41
N GLY A 61 2.62 -19.24 23.23
CA GLY A 61 1.73 -18.22 22.67
C GLY A 61 1.73 -16.89 23.43
N ALA A 62 2.90 -16.45 23.91
CA ALA A 62 3.06 -15.14 24.52
C ALA A 62 2.69 -14.02 23.53
N LEU A 63 2.17 -12.90 24.05
CA LEU A 63 1.82 -11.74 23.23
C LEU A 63 2.86 -10.64 23.38
N THR A 64 3.16 -9.93 22.30
CA THR A 64 3.93 -8.69 22.36
C THR A 64 3.14 -7.59 23.06
N ASN A 65 3.84 -6.51 23.40
CA ASN A 65 3.19 -5.23 23.71
C ASN A 65 2.26 -4.80 22.57
N ARG A 66 1.24 -4.01 22.91
CA ARG A 66 0.30 -3.45 21.94
C ARG A 66 1.03 -2.48 21.02
N ILE A 67 0.98 -2.74 19.72
CA ILE A 67 1.53 -1.87 18.67
C ILE A 67 0.36 -1.18 18.00
N CYS A 68 0.27 0.14 18.08
CA CYS A 68 -0.76 0.91 17.37
C CYS A 68 -0.17 1.55 16.13
N THR A 69 -0.91 1.51 15.01
CA THR A 69 -0.47 2.03 13.73
C THR A 69 -1.55 2.85 13.04
N ASN A 70 -1.12 4.02 12.55
CA ASN A 70 -1.92 4.91 11.73
C ASN A 70 -1.68 4.69 10.22
N LYS A 71 -0.80 3.76 9.86
CA LYS A 71 -0.48 3.39 8.47
C LYS A 71 -0.66 1.89 8.24
N GLY A 72 -0.64 1.52 6.97
CA GLY A 72 -0.75 0.16 6.52
C GLY A 72 -2.16 -0.39 6.55
N ILE A 73 -2.33 -1.51 5.86
CA ILE A 73 -3.54 -2.32 5.81
C ILE A 73 -3.23 -3.71 6.37
N ARG A 74 -4.27 -4.42 6.83
CA ARG A 74 -4.12 -5.64 7.64
C ARG A 74 -3.79 -6.82 6.73
N GLN A 75 -2.56 -7.33 6.81
CA GLN A 75 -2.17 -8.55 6.12
C GLN A 75 -3.09 -9.72 6.54
N GLY A 76 -3.51 -10.53 5.58
CA GLY A 76 -4.49 -11.61 5.79
C GLY A 76 -5.96 -11.17 5.76
N CYS A 77 -6.26 -9.87 5.65
CA CYS A 77 -7.61 -9.41 5.36
C CYS A 77 -7.94 -9.62 3.88
N ILE A 78 -9.15 -10.14 3.59
CA ILE A 78 -9.63 -10.39 2.21
C ILE A 78 -9.63 -9.11 1.36
N LEU A 79 -9.89 -7.95 1.98
CA LEU A 79 -9.89 -6.65 1.29
C LEU A 79 -8.49 -6.08 1.07
N ALA A 80 -7.47 -6.54 1.80
CA ALA A 80 -6.14 -5.91 1.76
C ALA A 80 -5.49 -5.95 0.36
N PRO A 81 -5.50 -7.07 -0.39
CA PRO A 81 -4.95 -7.09 -1.75
C PRO A 81 -5.64 -6.10 -2.69
N LEU A 82 -6.98 -6.01 -2.63
CA LEU A 82 -7.74 -5.07 -3.45
C LEU A 82 -7.38 -3.62 -3.09
N LEU A 83 -7.37 -3.28 -1.81
CA LEU A 83 -7.01 -1.93 -1.34
C LEU A 83 -5.58 -1.56 -1.73
N PHE A 84 -4.64 -2.51 -1.68
CA PHE A 84 -3.28 -2.28 -2.13
C PHE A 84 -3.21 -1.98 -3.63
N ASN A 85 -3.89 -2.77 -4.46
CA ASN A 85 -3.93 -2.53 -5.91
C ASN A 85 -4.50 -1.16 -6.26
N LEU A 86 -5.55 -0.73 -5.57
CA LEU A 86 -6.12 0.61 -5.74
C LEU A 86 -5.14 1.70 -5.30
N TYR A 87 -4.39 1.48 -4.22
CA TYR A 87 -3.37 2.42 -3.74
C TYR A 87 -2.22 2.64 -4.73
N ILE A 88 -1.78 1.59 -5.43
CA ILE A 88 -0.67 1.68 -6.41
C ILE A 88 -1.14 1.99 -7.84
N ASN A 89 -2.44 2.16 -8.07
CA ASN A 89 -3.01 2.28 -9.41
C ASN A 89 -2.40 3.44 -10.21
N ASP A 90 -2.06 4.54 -9.52
CA ASP A 90 -1.53 5.75 -10.14
C ASP A 90 0.00 5.75 -10.26
N LEU A 91 0.68 4.79 -9.62
CA LEU A 91 2.14 4.68 -9.64
C LEU A 91 2.73 4.64 -11.06
N PRO A 92 2.18 3.88 -12.03
CA PRO A 92 2.71 3.87 -13.40
C PRO A 92 2.66 5.25 -14.07
N GLY A 93 1.64 6.06 -13.78
CA GLY A 93 1.52 7.43 -14.29
C GLY A 93 2.57 8.35 -13.66
N LEU A 94 2.73 8.27 -12.34
CA LEU A 94 3.72 9.03 -11.58
C LEU A 94 5.15 8.71 -12.00
N MET A 95 5.46 7.44 -12.28
CA MET A 95 6.78 7.03 -12.75
C MET A 95 7.09 7.65 -14.12
N LYS A 96 6.13 7.68 -15.06
CA LYS A 96 6.33 8.32 -16.38
C LYS A 96 6.59 9.83 -16.26
N LEU A 97 5.85 10.52 -15.40
CA LEU A 97 6.05 11.96 -15.12
C LEU A 97 7.44 12.21 -14.53
N SER A 98 7.88 11.38 -13.58
CA SER A 98 9.20 11.54 -12.96
C SER A 98 10.34 11.35 -13.96
N LEU A 99 10.22 10.38 -14.88
CA LEU A 99 11.22 10.12 -15.92
C LEU A 99 11.24 11.19 -17.01
N ALA A 100 10.10 11.81 -17.32
CA ALA A 100 10.02 12.93 -18.25
C ALA A 100 10.64 14.23 -17.70
N TYR A 101 10.88 14.31 -16.39
CA TYR A 101 11.44 15.48 -15.71
C TYR A 101 12.90 15.26 -15.25
N VAL A 102 13.53 14.13 -15.59
CA VAL A 102 14.97 13.94 -15.38
C VAL A 102 15.73 14.70 -16.48
N PRO A 103 16.57 15.70 -16.16
CA PRO A 103 17.34 16.47 -17.15
C PRO A 103 18.40 15.63 -17.87
#